data_AF-A0AAV5SPP8-F1
#
_entry.id   AF-A0AAV5SPP8-F1
#
_cell.length_a   1.000
_cell.length_b   1.000
_cell.length_c   1.000
_cell.angle_alpha   90.00
_cell.angle_beta   90.00
_cell.angle_gamma   90.00
#
_symmetry.space_group_name_H-M   'P 1'
#
loop_
_entity.id
_entity.type
_entity.pdbx_description
1 polymer ?
#
loop_
_entity_poly.entity_id
_entity_poly.type
_entity_poly.pdbx_seq_one_letter_code
_entity_poly.pdbx_strand_id
1 'polypeptide(L)'
;MMSVDEGGLEIPIERTFERGTKMYIAPEQTGWSDYSSKVDIFALGLIFAEMCVVMNDDEKEKVFDNYRLARPNTLLQHIPEAEKFVAWLTNPIDTERPDVDAVRYEDFLKSDQYKRDIKHMHKNRMARMRTLAMGIKYKNIKRQEAEMAA
;
A
#
# COMPACT_ATOMS: atom_id res chain seq x y z
N MET A 1 -3.08 -16.71 15.36
CA MET A 1 -2.61 -18.09 15.13
C MET A 1 -1.23 -18.23 15.75
N MET A 2 -1.12 -18.99 16.84
CA MET A 2 0.10 -19.12 17.65
C MET A 2 0.91 -20.30 17.12
N SER A 3 2.22 -20.13 16.95
CA SER A 3 3.15 -21.25 16.76
C SER A 3 3.85 -21.50 18.08
N VAL A 4 3.75 -22.73 18.56
CA VAL A 4 4.38 -23.22 19.81
C VAL A 4 5.58 -24.06 19.41
N ASP A 5 6.72 -23.88 20.06
CA ASP A 5 7.84 -24.82 19.95
C ASP A 5 7.64 -26.03 20.87
N GLU A 6 8.39 -27.10 20.63
CA GLU A 6 8.31 -28.37 21.38
C GLU A 6 8.75 -28.25 22.85
N GLY A 7 9.07 -27.04 23.34
CA GLY A 7 9.50 -26.76 24.72
C GLY A 7 8.48 -25.99 25.57
N GLY A 8 7.37 -25.51 25.00
CA GLY A 8 6.33 -24.81 25.75
C GLY A 8 6.77 -23.46 26.34
N LEU A 9 7.87 -22.88 25.85
CA LEU A 9 8.32 -21.55 26.25
C LEU A 9 7.71 -20.52 25.31
N GLU A 10 6.90 -19.62 25.88
CA GLU A 10 6.34 -18.46 25.19
C GLU A 10 7.48 -17.62 24.63
N ILE A 11 7.63 -17.55 23.31
CA ILE A 11 8.59 -16.65 22.68
C ILE A 11 7.96 -15.24 22.70
N PRO A 12 8.48 -14.27 23.47
CA PRO A 12 8.00 -12.90 23.39
C PRO A 12 8.37 -12.39 22.01
N ILE A 13 7.37 -12.08 21.18
CA ILE A 13 7.64 -11.43 19.90
C ILE A 13 8.05 -9.99 20.24
N GLU A 14 9.35 -9.73 20.35
CA GLU A 14 9.89 -8.38 20.48
C GLU A 14 9.44 -7.54 19.27
N ARG A 15 8.45 -6.67 19.48
CA ARG A 15 7.99 -5.70 18.47
C ARG A 15 8.79 -4.41 18.69
N THR A 16 9.62 -4.04 17.72
CA THR A 16 10.39 -2.79 17.79
C THR A 16 9.46 -1.58 17.63
N PHE A 17 9.46 -0.67 18.61
CA PHE A 17 8.74 0.61 18.57
C PHE A 17 9.27 1.50 17.44
N GLU A 18 8.36 2.30 16.84
CA GLU A 18 8.67 3.30 15.80
C GLU A 18 9.43 2.81 14.56
N ARG A 19 9.42 1.51 14.24
CA ARG A 19 9.95 1.02 12.96
C ARG A 19 8.85 0.96 11.89
N GLY A 20 9.16 1.48 10.70
CA GLY A 20 8.26 1.55 9.55
C GLY A 20 8.33 2.93 8.88
N THR A 21 7.75 3.06 7.70
CA THR A 21 7.55 4.38 7.08
C THR A 21 6.40 5.06 7.81
N LYS A 22 6.69 6.14 8.56
CA LYS A 22 5.73 6.86 9.43
C LYS A 22 4.36 7.13 8.78
N MET A 23 4.35 7.31 7.47
CA MET A 23 3.16 7.56 6.67
C MET A 23 2.14 6.41 6.64
N TYR A 24 2.51 5.15 6.90
CA TYR A 24 1.61 4.00 6.79
C TYR A 24 1.26 3.36 8.15
N ILE A 25 1.61 4.02 9.25
CA ILE A 25 1.35 3.48 10.59
C ILE A 25 -0.14 3.42 10.88
N ALA A 26 -0.56 2.34 11.54
CA ALA A 26 -1.88 2.15 12.11
C ALA A 26 -2.06 3.02 13.37
N PRO A 27 -3.30 3.39 13.73
CA PRO A 27 -3.56 4.30 14.86
C PRO A 27 -2.99 3.77 16.19
N GLU A 28 -3.08 2.47 16.45
CA GLU A 28 -2.57 1.83 17.67
C GLU A 28 -1.04 1.82 17.79
N GLN A 29 -0.30 2.06 16.70
CA GLN A 29 1.17 2.09 16.71
C GLN A 29 1.76 3.41 17.22
N THR A 30 0.92 4.42 17.50
CA THR A 30 1.36 5.74 17.96
C THR A 30 1.58 5.84 19.47
N GLY A 31 1.32 4.76 20.22
CA GLY A 31 1.47 4.68 21.67
C GLY A 31 2.43 3.59 22.14
N TRP A 32 2.46 3.38 23.46
CA TRP A 32 3.30 2.39 24.15
C TRP A 32 2.62 1.01 24.30
N SER A 33 1.64 0.72 23.44
CA SER A 33 0.84 -0.50 23.53
C SER A 33 1.39 -1.58 22.60
N ASP A 34 1.26 -2.83 23.03
CA ASP A 34 1.45 -3.97 22.14
C ASP A 34 0.43 -3.90 21.01
N TYR A 35 0.88 -4.23 19.80
CA TYR A 35 0.03 -4.27 18.61
C TYR A 35 0.10 -5.64 17.94
N SER A 36 -1.01 -6.03 17.32
CA SER A 36 -1.13 -7.31 16.63
C SER A 36 -0.64 -7.21 15.17
N SER A 37 -0.67 -8.32 14.44
CA SER A 37 -0.42 -8.32 12.98
C SER A 37 -1.46 -7.53 12.17
N LYS A 38 -2.51 -6.99 12.81
CA LYS A 38 -3.51 -6.14 12.15
C LYS A 38 -2.94 -4.81 11.70
N VAL A 39 -1.81 -4.36 12.24
CA VAL A 39 -1.12 -3.14 11.77
C VAL A 39 -0.71 -3.26 10.30
N ASP A 40 -0.30 -4.47 9.87
CA ASP A 40 0.08 -4.73 8.48
C ASP A 40 -1.13 -4.69 7.55
N ILE A 41 -2.31 -5.10 8.04
CA ILE A 41 -3.59 -5.03 7.31
C ILE A 41 -4.00 -3.56 7.09
N PHE A 42 -3.82 -2.71 8.10
CA PHE A 42 -4.09 -1.27 7.98
C PHE A 42 -3.14 -0.63 6.96
N ALA A 43 -1.83 -0.89 7.08
CA ALA A 43 -0.83 -0.39 6.15
C ALA A 43 -1.10 -0.85 4.70
N LEU A 44 -1.54 -2.11 4.52
CA LEU A 44 -1.93 -2.65 3.22
C LEU A 44 -3.08 -1.86 2.60
N GLY A 45 -4.09 -1.48 3.39
CA GLY A 45 -5.19 -0.64 2.92
C GLY A 45 -4.74 0.73 2.42
N LEU A 46 -3.83 1.39 3.14
CA LEU A 46 -3.24 2.67 2.73
C LEU A 46 -2.41 2.57 1.44
N ILE A 47 -1.57 1.53 1.34
CA ILE A 47 -0.78 1.26 0.12
C ILE A 47 -1.70 0.98 -1.07
N PHE A 48 -2.79 0.24 -0.84
CA PHE A 48 -3.77 -0.04 -1.89
C PHE A 48 -4.45 1.24 -2.39
N ALA A 49 -4.86 2.13 -1.49
CA ALA A 49 -5.42 3.42 -1.86
C ALA A 49 -4.44 4.27 -2.70
N GLU A 50 -3.17 4.30 -2.34
CA GLU A 50 -2.12 4.98 -3.13
C GLU A 50 -1.89 4.34 -4.50
N MET A 51 -2.01 3.01 -4.62
CA MET A 51 -1.94 2.36 -5.92
C MET A 51 -3.12 2.72 -6.83
N CYS A 52 -4.30 2.99 -6.26
CA CYS A 52 -5.48 3.40 -7.01
C CYS A 52 -5.41 4.87 -7.47
N VAL A 53 -4.85 5.76 -6.65
CA VAL A 53 -4.79 7.19 -6.93
C VAL A 53 -3.42 7.74 -6.58
N VAL A 54 -2.75 8.32 -7.58
CA VAL A 54 -1.47 9.00 -7.39
C VAL A 54 -1.71 10.29 -6.59
N MET A 55 -1.06 10.41 -5.45
CA MET A 55 -1.12 11.57 -4.55
C MET A 55 0.30 12.08 -4.29
N ASN A 56 0.45 13.38 -4.06
CA ASN A 56 1.68 13.91 -3.47
C ASN A 56 1.71 13.66 -1.94
N ASP A 57 2.84 13.94 -1.29
CA ASP A 57 3.02 13.62 0.12
C ASP A 57 2.04 14.38 1.05
N ASP A 58 1.74 15.65 0.77
CA ASP A 58 0.80 16.46 1.56
C ASP A 58 -0.66 15.97 1.43
N GLU A 59 -1.06 15.58 0.22
CA GLU A 59 -2.38 14.99 -0.04
C GLU A 59 -2.50 13.65 0.68
N LYS A 60 -1.46 12.82 0.57
CA LYS A 60 -1.40 11.50 1.15
C LYS A 60 -1.47 11.56 2.68
N GLU A 61 -0.75 12.47 3.32
CA GLU A 61 -0.79 12.69 4.76
C GLU A 61 -2.23 12.99 5.22
N LYS A 62 -2.90 13.97 4.58
CA LYS A 62 -4.29 14.34 4.91
C LYS A 62 -5.26 13.17 4.73
N VAL A 63 -5.16 12.46 3.61
CA VAL A 63 -6.01 11.32 3.27
C VAL A 63 -5.80 10.19 4.28
N PHE A 64 -4.55 9.87 4.62
CA PHE A 64 -4.23 8.77 5.53
C PHE A 64 -4.61 9.09 6.98
N ASP A 65 -4.50 10.35 7.39
CA ASP A 65 -5.02 10.81 8.69
C ASP A 65 -6.54 10.69 8.78
N ASN A 66 -7.26 10.93 7.68
CA ASN A 66 -8.70 10.69 7.66
C ASN A 66 -9.01 9.21 7.92
N TYR A 67 -8.28 8.27 7.32
CA TYR A 67 -8.45 6.84 7.62
C TYR A 67 -8.17 6.50 9.09
N ARG A 68 -7.06 7.00 9.66
CA ARG A 68 -6.72 6.77 11.08
C ARG A 68 -7.80 7.29 12.04
N LEU A 69 -8.41 8.42 11.69
CA LEU A 69 -9.40 9.10 12.52
C LEU A 69 -10.85 8.72 12.17
N ALA A 70 -11.05 7.70 11.33
CA ALA A 70 -12.38 7.28 10.84
C ALA A 70 -13.20 8.42 10.20
N ARG A 71 -12.52 9.39 9.57
CA ARG A 71 -13.15 10.51 8.88
C ARG A 71 -13.52 10.13 7.44
N PRO A 72 -14.59 10.72 6.87
CA PRO A 72 -14.94 10.50 5.47
C PRO A 72 -13.80 10.82 4.52
N ASN A 73 -13.68 10.04 3.45
CA ASN A 73 -12.67 10.23 2.41
C ASN A 73 -13.30 10.04 1.03
N THR A 74 -13.17 11.01 0.14
CA THR A 74 -13.72 10.95 -1.23
C THR A 74 -12.72 10.42 -2.25
N LEU A 75 -11.52 10.01 -1.83
CA LEU A 75 -10.43 9.55 -2.71
C LEU A 75 -10.89 8.47 -3.69
N LEU A 76 -11.70 7.53 -3.23
CA LEU A 76 -12.11 6.35 -3.97
C LEU A 76 -13.59 6.35 -4.36
N GLN A 77 -14.29 7.49 -4.26
CA GLN A 77 -15.73 7.59 -4.55
C GLN A 77 -16.10 7.13 -5.97
N HIS A 78 -15.14 7.17 -6.90
CA HIS A 78 -15.31 6.73 -8.29
C HIS A 78 -15.05 5.23 -8.50
N ILE A 79 -14.61 4.52 -7.46
CA ILE A 79 -14.32 3.08 -7.44
C ILE A 79 -14.92 2.47 -6.15
N PRO A 80 -16.26 2.36 -6.05
CA PRO A 80 -16.94 2.01 -4.79
C PRO A 80 -16.50 0.67 -4.19
N GLU A 81 -16.10 -0.30 -5.02
CA GLU A 81 -15.57 -1.59 -4.56
C GLU A 81 -14.22 -1.41 -3.84
N ALA A 82 -13.32 -0.60 -4.41
CA ALA A 82 -12.04 -0.27 -3.79
C ALA A 82 -12.24 0.58 -2.53
N GLU A 83 -13.19 1.52 -2.54
CA GLU A 83 -13.54 2.32 -1.36
C GLU A 83 -13.97 1.44 -0.19
N LYS A 84 -14.90 0.51 -0.43
CA LYS A 84 -15.36 -0.46 0.58
C LYS A 84 -14.22 -1.35 1.07
N PHE A 85 -13.40 -1.86 0.16
CA PHE A 85 -12.27 -2.72 0.50
C PHE A 85 -11.23 -1.99 1.35
N VAL A 86 -10.84 -0.77 0.98
CA VAL A 86 -9.93 0.05 1.78
C VAL A 86 -10.53 0.35 3.15
N ALA A 87 -11.79 0.78 3.22
CA ALA A 87 -12.45 1.06 4.50
C ALA A 87 -12.46 -0.16 5.44
N TRP A 88 -12.61 -1.37 4.90
CA TRP A 88 -12.55 -2.62 5.65
C TRP A 88 -11.14 -2.92 6.18
N LEU A 89 -10.10 -2.72 5.36
CA LEU A 89 -8.71 -2.92 5.77
C LEU A 89 -8.21 -1.85 6.75
N THR A 90 -8.67 -0.60 6.60
CA THR A 90 -8.23 0.55 7.39
C THR A 90 -9.20 0.91 8.52
N ASN A 91 -9.96 -0.05 9.04
CA ASN A 91 -10.81 0.21 10.21
C ASN A 91 -9.91 0.63 11.39
N PRO A 92 -10.17 1.76 12.08
CA PRO A 92 -9.32 2.20 13.19
C PRO A 92 -9.34 1.22 14.35
N ILE A 93 -10.41 0.46 14.53
CA ILE A 93 -10.51 -0.59 15.55
C ILE A 93 -9.87 -1.87 14.98
N ASP A 94 -8.80 -2.36 15.60
CA ASP A 94 -7.99 -3.47 15.07
C ASP A 94 -8.74 -4.81 15.04
N THR A 95 -9.62 -5.06 16.00
CA THR A 95 -10.47 -6.25 16.07
C THR A 95 -11.53 -6.29 14.97
N GLU A 96 -11.91 -5.13 14.43
CA GLU A 96 -12.89 -5.01 13.34
C GLU A 96 -12.24 -5.14 11.95
N ARG A 97 -10.90 -5.11 11.87
CA ARG A 97 -10.19 -5.39 10.61
C ARG A 97 -10.21 -6.88 10.29
N PRO A 98 -10.17 -7.26 9.01
CA PRO A 98 -10.03 -8.66 8.63
C PRO A 98 -8.69 -9.25 9.03
N ASP A 99 -8.64 -10.58 9.13
CA ASP A 99 -7.38 -11.29 9.15
C ASP A 99 -6.89 -11.56 7.72
N VAL A 100 -5.66 -12.07 7.61
CA VAL A 100 -5.03 -12.32 6.31
C VAL A 100 -5.80 -13.35 5.47
N ASP A 101 -6.45 -14.31 6.13
CA ASP A 101 -7.21 -15.34 5.43
C ASP A 101 -8.50 -14.74 4.84
N ALA A 102 -9.22 -13.91 5.59
CA ALA A 102 -10.37 -13.18 5.10
C ALA A 102 -10.01 -12.29 3.90
N VAL A 103 -8.89 -11.54 3.98
CA VAL A 103 -8.40 -10.73 2.85
C VAL A 103 -8.09 -11.61 1.64
N ARG A 104 -7.39 -12.74 1.83
CA ARG A 104 -7.00 -13.64 0.74
C ARG A 104 -8.20 -14.24 0.01
N TYR A 105 -9.30 -14.46 0.71
CA TYR A 105 -10.50 -15.07 0.13
C TYR A 105 -11.55 -14.09 -0.37
N GLU A 106 -11.27 -12.80 -0.30
CA GLU A 106 -12.18 -11.76 -0.77
C GLU A 106 -12.34 -11.83 -2.31
N ASP A 107 -13.58 -11.62 -2.79
CA ASP A 107 -13.97 -11.85 -4.19
C ASP A 107 -13.43 -10.80 -5.15
N PHE A 108 -13.29 -9.54 -4.70
CA PHE A 108 -12.67 -8.47 -5.46
C PHE A 108 -11.23 -8.82 -5.89
N LEU A 109 -10.46 -9.52 -5.05
CA LEU A 109 -9.11 -10.02 -5.42
C LEU A 109 -9.12 -11.23 -6.36
N LYS A 110 -10.22 -11.97 -6.45
CA LYS A 110 -10.29 -13.23 -7.22
C LYS A 110 -10.86 -13.08 -8.63
N SER A 111 -11.40 -11.92 -8.99
CA SER A 111 -12.04 -11.76 -10.29
C SER A 111 -11.06 -12.07 -11.45
N ASP A 112 -11.50 -12.86 -12.42
CA ASP A 112 -10.68 -13.13 -13.62
C ASP A 112 -10.40 -11.84 -14.42
N GLN A 113 -11.26 -10.84 -14.23
CA GLN A 113 -11.04 -9.49 -14.74
C GLN A 113 -9.79 -8.86 -14.11
N TYR A 114 -9.64 -8.91 -12.79
CA TYR A 114 -8.45 -8.42 -12.09
C TYR A 114 -7.15 -9.03 -12.62
N LYS A 115 -7.11 -10.36 -12.82
CA LYS A 115 -5.92 -11.04 -13.38
C LYS A 115 -5.56 -10.53 -14.79
N ARG A 116 -6.56 -10.29 -15.64
CA ARG A 116 -6.36 -9.72 -16.98
C ARG A 116 -5.85 -8.28 -16.89
N ASP A 117 -6.42 -7.48 -16.00
CA ASP A 117 -6.07 -6.07 -15.84
C ASP A 117 -4.65 -5.89 -15.30
N ILE A 118 -4.23 -6.71 -14.32
CA ILE A 118 -2.84 -6.72 -13.83
C ILE A 118 -1.87 -7.08 -14.95
N LYS A 119 -2.17 -8.10 -15.77
CA LYS A 119 -1.32 -8.49 -16.90
C LYS A 119 -1.22 -7.37 -17.95
N HIS A 120 -2.33 -6.71 -18.24
CA HIS A 120 -2.38 -5.60 -19.19
C HIS A 120 -1.62 -4.37 -18.67
N MET A 121 -1.84 -4.00 -17.41
CA MET A 121 -1.15 -2.91 -16.73
C MET A 121 0.37 -3.14 -16.70
N HIS A 122 0.82 -4.36 -16.38
CA HIS A 122 2.24 -4.70 -16.39
C HIS A 122 2.85 -4.53 -17.78
N LYS A 123 2.16 -5.03 -18.83
CA LYS A 123 2.60 -4.85 -20.24
C LYS A 123 2.72 -3.36 -20.61
N ASN A 124 1.73 -2.56 -20.26
CA ASN A 124 1.72 -1.12 -20.57
C ASN A 124 2.80 -0.35 -19.80
N ARG A 125 3.00 -0.66 -18.51
CA ARG A 125 4.09 -0.08 -17.70
C ARG A 125 5.45 -0.41 -18.32
N MET A 126 5.68 -1.65 -18.71
CA MET A 126 6.93 -2.06 -19.35
C MET A 126 7.15 -1.36 -20.70
N ALA A 127 6.09 -1.14 -21.48
CA ALA A 127 6.17 -0.36 -22.72
C ALA A 127 6.55 1.11 -22.46
N ARG A 128 5.87 1.78 -21.51
CA ARG A 128 6.18 3.16 -21.12
C ARG A 128 7.60 3.32 -20.61
N MET A 129 8.09 2.36 -19.83
CA MET A 129 9.46 2.38 -19.30
C MET A 129 10.51 2.27 -20.41
N ARG A 130 10.27 1.44 -21.44
CA ARG A 130 11.14 1.36 -22.62
C ARG A 130 11.16 2.68 -23.40
N THR A 131 10.00 3.31 -23.59
CA THR A 131 9.90 4.61 -24.26
C THR A 131 10.64 5.70 -23.50
N LEU A 132 10.50 5.74 -22.16
CA LEU A 132 11.20 6.71 -21.32
C LEU A 132 12.73 6.51 -21.39
N ALA A 133 13.19 5.27 -21.31
CA ALA A 133 14.61 4.93 -21.41
C ALA A 133 15.21 5.34 -22.77
N MET A 134 14.48 5.13 -23.87
CA MET A 134 14.88 5.62 -25.19
C MET A 134 14.95 7.15 -25.24
N GLY A 135 13.96 7.84 -24.69
CA GLY A 135 13.94 9.30 -24.63
C GLY A 135 15.11 9.88 -23.83
N ILE A 136 15.45 9.27 -22.70
CA ILE A 136 16.63 9.65 -21.89
C ILE A 136 17.93 9.43 -22.69
N LYS A 137 18.07 8.26 -23.33
CA LYS A 137 19.25 7.96 -24.16
C LYS A 137 19.43 8.99 -25.29
N TYR A 138 18.34 9.33 -25.97
CA TYR A 138 18.36 10.32 -27.05
C TYR A 138 18.74 11.73 -26.55
N LYS A 139 18.18 12.16 -25.40
CA LYS A 139 18.56 13.44 -24.78
C LYS A 139 20.04 13.49 -24.42
N ASN A 140 20.60 12.40 -23.90
CA ASN A 140 22.01 12.31 -23.55
C ASN A 140 22.92 12.41 -24.79
N ILE A 141 22.57 11.72 -25.88
CA ILE A 141 23.30 11.81 -27.16
C ILE A 141 23.30 13.24 -27.69
N LYS A 142 22.12 13.88 -27.74
CA LYS A 142 22.03 15.27 -28.21
C LYS A 142 22.82 16.25 -27.35
N ARG A 143 22.89 16.01 -26.04
CA ARG A 143 23.70 16.83 -25.13
C ARG A 143 25.18 16.69 -25.45
N GLN A 144 25.66 15.46 -25.66
CA GLN A 144 27.06 15.19 -26.04
C GLN A 144 27.42 15.80 -27.39
N GLU A 145 26.52 15.72 -28.39
CA GLU A 145 26.73 16.35 -29.70
C GLU A 145 26.81 17.87 -29.60
N ALA A 146 25.97 18.50 -28.76
CA ALA A 146 26.01 19.94 -28.53
C ALA A 146 27.28 20.38 -27.77
N GLU A 147 27.74 19.58 -26.81
CA GLU A 147 29.00 19.81 -26.08
C GLU A 147 30.24 19.67 -26.99
N MET A 148 30.22 18.78 -27.99
CA MET A 148 31.32 18.64 -28.97
C MET A 148 31.32 19.72 -30.06
N ALA A 149 30.20 20.40 -30.28
CA ALA A 149 30.04 21.43 -31.30
C ALA A 149 30.29 22.86 -30.76
N ALA A 150 30.54 23.01 -29.46
CA ALA A 150 30.86 24.25 -28.77
C ALA A 150 32.35 24.37 -28.48
#